data_AF-A0A8E2IB76-F1
#
_entry.id   AF-A0A8E2IB76-F1
#
_cell.length_a   1.000
_cell.length_b   1.000
_cell.length_c   1.000
_cell.angle_alpha   90.00
_cell.angle_beta   90.00
_cell.angle_gamma   90.00
#
_symmetry.space_group_name_H-M   'P 1'
#
loop_
_entity.id
_entity.type
_entity.pdbx_description
1 polymer ?
#
loop_
_entity_poly.entity_id
_entity_poly.type
_entity_poly.pdbx_seq_one_letter_code
_entity_poly.pdbx_strand_id
1 'polypeptide(L)'
;MIITIKIRPIDHLLNHEISDLILESKQDGFRFLNKLLEEYRSGANIFNQPGEGIFGAFHKNGELIGIGGLTIDPYSNDKNIGRIRRFYVSKSFRRQGVGNLLLQEILSYARGFFKVVVLRTDTYPADEFYVSFGFKKTNTFPQSTHYFLLDSKTKRLVEI
;
A
#
# COMPACT_ATOMS: atom_id res chain seq x y z
N MET A 1 11.53 -3.60 23.92
CA MET A 1 10.66 -4.68 23.41
C MET A 1 10.77 -4.67 21.89
N ILE A 2 11.27 -5.74 21.27
CA ILE A 2 11.38 -5.82 19.80
C ILE A 2 10.01 -6.18 19.26
N ILE A 3 9.41 -5.28 18.48
CA ILE A 3 8.15 -5.55 17.79
C ILE A 3 8.49 -6.45 16.61
N THR A 4 7.89 -7.63 16.56
CA THR A 4 8.07 -8.58 15.46
C THR A 4 6.90 -8.42 14.50
N ILE A 5 7.18 -7.82 13.34
CA ILE A 5 6.22 -7.61 12.26
C ILE A 5 6.61 -8.47 11.07
N LYS A 6 5.62 -9.16 10.48
CA LYS A 6 5.77 -9.86 9.20
C LYS A 6 5.00 -9.10 8.13
N ILE A 7 5.67 -8.70 7.06
CA ILE A 7 5.01 -8.16 5.87
C ILE A 7 4.86 -9.29 4.86
N ARG A 8 3.68 -9.42 4.26
CA ARG A 8 3.45 -10.37 3.18
C ARG A 8 2.29 -9.95 2.27
N PRO A 9 2.25 -10.45 1.02
CA PRO A 9 1.04 -10.40 0.21
C PRO A 9 -0.16 -11.05 0.91
N ILE A 10 -1.34 -10.56 0.58
CA ILE A 10 -2.63 -11.14 0.95
C ILE A 10 -3.24 -11.75 -0.30
N ASP A 11 -3.29 -13.09 -0.34
CA ASP A 11 -3.84 -13.83 -1.49
C ASP A 11 -5.36 -13.65 -1.61
N HIS A 12 -6.06 -13.69 -0.47
CA HIS A 12 -7.51 -13.50 -0.42
C HIS A 12 -7.91 -12.64 0.78
N LEU A 13 -8.42 -11.43 0.52
CA LEU A 13 -8.70 -10.44 1.57
C LEU A 13 -9.70 -10.95 2.61
N LEU A 14 -10.72 -11.70 2.17
CA LEU A 14 -11.79 -12.19 3.04
C LEU A 14 -11.35 -13.30 3.99
N ASN A 15 -10.12 -13.82 3.85
CA ASN A 15 -9.55 -14.82 4.77
C ASN A 15 -8.85 -14.18 5.97
N HIS A 16 -8.87 -12.85 6.07
CA HIS A 16 -8.22 -12.11 7.14
C HIS A 16 -9.24 -11.22 7.88
N GLU A 17 -9.11 -11.17 9.20
CA GLU A 17 -9.87 -10.22 10.00
C GLU A 17 -9.33 -8.80 9.77
N ILE A 18 -10.18 -7.92 9.27
CA ILE A 18 -9.87 -6.52 8.93
C ILE A 18 -10.82 -5.53 9.61
N SER A 19 -11.86 -6.02 10.31
CA SER A 19 -12.91 -5.20 10.89
C SER A 19 -12.36 -4.18 11.88
N ASP A 20 -11.36 -4.57 12.68
CA ASP A 20 -10.71 -3.67 13.64
C ASP A 20 -9.99 -2.52 12.94
N LEU A 21 -9.24 -2.79 11.87
CA LEU A 21 -8.61 -1.74 11.06
C LEU A 21 -9.64 -0.84 10.37
N ILE A 22 -10.75 -1.39 9.90
CA ILE A 22 -11.84 -0.59 9.29
C ILE A 22 -12.48 0.33 10.33
N LEU A 23 -12.74 -0.19 11.53
CA LEU A 23 -13.32 0.57 12.62
C LEU A 23 -12.37 1.70 13.04
N GLU A 24 -11.10 1.38 13.28
CA GLU A 24 -10.08 2.34 13.68
C GLU A 24 -9.86 3.41 12.58
N SER A 25 -9.76 3.00 11.30
CA SER A 25 -9.58 3.95 10.21
C SER A 25 -10.76 4.90 10.10
N LYS A 26 -11.99 4.41 10.30
CA LYS A 26 -13.20 5.24 10.28
C LYS A 26 -13.21 6.25 11.42
N GLN A 27 -12.78 5.86 12.63
CA GLN A 27 -12.62 6.76 13.77
C GLN A 27 -11.54 7.83 13.50
N ASP A 28 -10.49 7.49 12.77
CA ASP A 28 -9.48 8.42 12.27
C ASP A 28 -9.96 9.30 11.10
N GLY A 29 -11.22 9.17 10.65
CA GLY A 29 -11.80 9.93 9.53
C GLY A 29 -11.58 9.31 8.14
N PHE A 30 -10.95 8.14 8.05
CA PHE A 30 -10.66 7.44 6.81
C PHE A 30 -11.68 6.34 6.50
N ARG A 31 -12.46 6.54 5.44
CA ARG A 31 -13.48 5.56 4.99
C ARG A 31 -12.99 4.60 3.91
N PHE A 32 -11.74 4.75 3.45
CA PHE A 32 -11.26 4.02 2.29
C PHE A 32 -11.08 2.52 2.55
N LEU A 33 -10.86 2.07 3.79
CA LEU A 33 -10.79 0.63 4.09
C LEU A 33 -12.16 -0.05 4.01
N ASN A 34 -13.23 0.64 4.39
CA ASN A 34 -14.59 0.15 4.13
C ASN A 34 -14.82 0.00 2.62
N LYS A 35 -14.43 1.01 1.83
CA LYS A 35 -14.50 0.95 0.37
C LYS A 35 -13.66 -0.19 -0.22
N LEU A 36 -12.48 -0.48 0.34
CA LEU A 36 -11.67 -1.65 -0.05
C LEU A 36 -12.48 -2.94 0.11
N LEU A 37 -13.11 -3.15 1.26
CA LEU A 37 -13.87 -4.37 1.53
C LEU A 37 -15.11 -4.48 0.61
N GLU A 38 -15.81 -3.38 0.36
CA GLU A 38 -16.97 -3.31 -0.55
C GLU A 38 -16.57 -3.60 -2.01
N GLU A 39 -15.50 -2.95 -2.50
CA GLU A 39 -14.96 -3.18 -3.85
C GLU A 39 -14.48 -4.63 -4.03
N TYR A 40 -13.88 -5.21 -2.99
CA TYR A 40 -13.41 -6.59 -3.04
C TYR A 40 -14.57 -7.59 -3.05
N ARG A 41 -15.57 -7.42 -2.17
CA ARG A 41 -16.77 -8.29 -2.12
C ARG A 41 -17.61 -8.23 -3.39
N SER A 42 -17.71 -7.06 -4.01
CA SER A 42 -18.47 -6.88 -5.25
C SER A 42 -17.71 -7.34 -6.50
N GLY A 43 -16.41 -7.64 -6.39
CA GLY A 43 -15.57 -7.92 -7.55
C GLY A 43 -15.13 -6.67 -8.33
N ALA A 44 -15.56 -5.47 -7.92
CA ALA A 44 -15.24 -4.22 -8.62
C ALA A 44 -13.74 -3.92 -8.63
N ASN A 45 -13.02 -4.29 -7.57
CA ASN A 45 -11.56 -4.33 -7.56
C ASN A 45 -11.08 -5.37 -6.54
N ILE A 46 -10.50 -6.45 -7.08
CA ILE A 46 -9.93 -7.55 -6.30
C ILE A 46 -8.41 -7.65 -6.44
N PHE A 47 -7.76 -6.64 -7.03
CA PHE A 47 -6.30 -6.53 -7.15
C PHE A 47 -5.66 -7.73 -7.87
N ASN A 48 -6.29 -8.21 -8.94
CA ASN A 48 -5.92 -9.47 -9.61
C ASN A 48 -5.29 -9.28 -11.00
N GLN A 49 -5.08 -8.03 -11.45
CA GLN A 49 -4.37 -7.80 -12.71
C GLN A 49 -2.85 -7.99 -12.51
N PRO A 50 -2.08 -8.26 -13.58
CA PRO A 50 -0.62 -8.35 -13.48
C PRO A 50 -0.01 -7.10 -12.85
N GLY A 51 0.75 -7.29 -11.78
CA GLY A 51 1.39 -6.21 -11.01
C GLY A 51 0.51 -5.58 -9.93
N GLU A 52 -0.76 -5.96 -9.83
CA GLU A 52 -1.60 -5.57 -8.69
C GLU A 52 -1.35 -6.47 -7.48
N GLY A 53 -1.76 -6.01 -6.31
CA GLY A 53 -1.73 -6.81 -5.08
C GLY A 53 -2.18 -6.06 -3.84
N ILE A 54 -2.53 -6.82 -2.81
CA ILE A 54 -2.77 -6.33 -1.45
C ILE A 54 -1.67 -6.87 -0.55
N PHE A 55 -1.15 -6.03 0.34
CA PHE A 55 -0.07 -6.36 1.25
C PHE A 55 -0.52 -6.07 2.68
N GLY A 56 -0.21 -6.97 3.58
CA GLY A 56 -0.53 -6.86 5.00
C GLY A 56 0.72 -6.80 5.88
N ALA A 57 0.64 -5.99 6.93
CA ALA A 57 1.56 -6.04 8.06
C ALA A 57 0.91 -6.80 9.21
N PHE A 58 1.55 -7.87 9.65
CA PHE A 58 1.02 -8.76 10.68
C PHE A 58 1.89 -8.70 11.93
N HIS A 59 1.25 -8.53 13.09
CA HIS A 59 1.91 -8.67 14.38
C HIS A 59 2.17 -10.16 14.70
N LYS A 60 3.04 -10.46 15.67
CA LYS A 60 3.45 -11.84 16.00
C LYS A 60 2.29 -12.79 16.39
N ASN A 61 1.19 -12.23 16.89
CA ASN A 61 -0.05 -12.95 17.23
C ASN A 61 -0.92 -13.26 16.00
N GLY A 62 -0.52 -12.84 14.80
CA GLY A 62 -1.28 -13.03 13.55
C GLY A 62 -2.25 -11.89 13.23
N GLU A 63 -2.36 -10.88 14.09
CA GLU A 63 -3.24 -9.72 13.89
C GLU A 63 -2.77 -8.86 12.72
N LEU A 64 -3.71 -8.47 11.84
CA LEU A 64 -3.45 -7.54 10.75
C LEU A 64 -3.43 -6.11 11.31
N ILE A 65 -2.24 -5.50 11.38
CA ILE A 65 -2.02 -4.18 11.97
C ILE A 65 -1.74 -3.08 10.94
N GLY A 66 -1.68 -3.44 9.67
CA GLY A 66 -1.52 -2.51 8.56
C GLY A 66 -1.81 -3.17 7.23
N ILE A 67 -2.25 -2.37 6.26
CA ILE A 67 -2.64 -2.82 4.93
C ILE A 67 -2.31 -1.77 3.89
N GLY A 68 -1.97 -2.19 2.68
CA GLY A 68 -1.76 -1.33 1.53
C GLY A 68 -2.01 -2.08 0.23
N GLY A 69 -2.65 -1.41 -0.73
CA GLY A 69 -2.94 -1.97 -2.04
C GLY A 69 -2.12 -1.28 -3.14
N LEU A 70 -1.79 -2.03 -4.17
CA LEU A 70 -1.16 -1.58 -5.40
C LEU A 70 -2.04 -1.97 -6.58
N THR A 71 -2.42 -1.01 -7.41
CA THR A 71 -3.17 -1.27 -8.67
C THR A 71 -2.41 -0.71 -9.86
N ILE A 72 -2.81 -1.07 -11.07
CA ILE A 72 -2.54 -0.22 -12.23
C ILE A 72 -3.26 1.12 -11.98
N ASP A 73 -2.65 2.26 -12.32
CA ASP A 73 -3.28 3.56 -12.09
C ASP A 73 -4.52 3.72 -12.99
N PRO A 74 -5.75 3.76 -12.42
CA PRO A 74 -6.98 3.78 -13.22
C PRO A 74 -7.25 5.14 -13.88
N TYR A 75 -6.43 6.16 -13.57
CA TYR A 75 -6.53 7.51 -14.11
C TYR A 75 -5.51 7.78 -15.22
N SER A 76 -4.69 6.78 -15.56
CA SER A 76 -3.70 6.82 -16.62
C SER A 76 -3.99 5.77 -17.68
N ASN A 77 -3.68 6.10 -18.93
CA ASN A 77 -3.67 5.11 -20.02
C ASN A 77 -2.36 4.31 -20.09
N ASP A 78 -1.36 4.64 -19.25
CA ASP A 78 -0.06 3.96 -19.19
C ASP A 78 -0.06 2.86 -18.12
N LYS A 79 -0.01 1.61 -18.58
CA LYS A 79 0.06 0.41 -17.72
C LYS A 79 1.36 0.29 -16.93
N ASN A 80 2.39 1.09 -17.23
CA ASN A 80 3.64 1.14 -16.47
C ASN A 80 3.55 2.02 -15.20
N ILE A 81 2.37 2.58 -14.91
CA ILE A 81 2.14 3.40 -13.71
C ILE A 81 1.32 2.59 -12.72
N GLY A 82 1.93 2.26 -11.59
CA GLY A 82 1.26 1.65 -10.44
C GLY A 82 0.70 2.73 -9.52
N ARG A 83 -0.34 2.41 -8.75
CA ARG A 83 -0.95 3.28 -7.76
C ARG A 83 -1.01 2.63 -6.40
N ILE A 84 -0.38 3.26 -5.42
CA ILE A 84 -0.61 2.92 -4.00
C ILE A 84 -1.95 3.50 -3.57
N ARG A 85 -2.79 2.65 -2.98
CA ARG A 85 -4.10 3.00 -2.45
C ARG A 85 -4.42 2.18 -1.21
N ARG A 86 -5.40 2.64 -0.44
CA ARG A 86 -5.90 1.92 0.75
C ARG A 86 -4.80 1.65 1.79
N PHE A 87 -3.81 2.53 1.87
CA PHE A 87 -2.69 2.39 2.79
C PHE A 87 -3.07 2.89 4.18
N TYR A 88 -2.98 2.03 5.19
CA TYR A 88 -3.28 2.35 6.57
C TYR A 88 -2.44 1.49 7.52
N VAL A 89 -2.03 2.09 8.63
CA VAL A 89 -1.37 1.39 9.74
C VAL A 89 -2.11 1.75 11.01
N SER A 90 -2.38 0.74 11.83
CA SER A 90 -3.07 0.92 13.10
C SER A 90 -2.36 1.95 13.97
N LYS A 91 -3.12 2.79 14.66
CA LYS A 91 -2.59 3.95 15.38
C LYS A 91 -1.58 3.53 16.45
N SER A 92 -1.87 2.44 17.15
CA SER A 92 -1.00 1.84 18.18
C SER A 92 0.34 1.33 17.64
N PHE A 93 0.46 1.15 16.32
CA PHE A 93 1.67 0.66 15.64
C PHE A 93 2.34 1.71 14.74
N ARG A 94 1.85 2.95 14.75
CA ARG A 94 2.49 4.07 14.02
C ARG A 94 3.81 4.47 14.68
N ARG A 95 4.69 5.08 13.88
CA ARG A 95 6.03 5.56 14.27
C ARG A 95 6.95 4.47 14.84
N GLN A 96 6.62 3.20 14.58
CA GLN A 96 7.39 2.01 14.99
C GLN A 96 7.97 1.27 13.77
N GLY A 97 8.07 1.93 12.61
CA GLY A 97 8.62 1.36 11.37
C GLY A 97 7.67 0.50 10.54
N VAL A 98 6.46 0.18 11.03
CA VAL A 98 5.48 -0.68 10.32
C VAL A 98 5.13 -0.14 8.93
N GLY A 99 4.82 1.16 8.83
CA GLY A 99 4.53 1.80 7.54
C GLY A 99 5.72 1.76 6.58
N ASN A 100 6.94 1.92 7.09
CA ASN A 100 8.15 1.84 6.26
C ASN A 100 8.32 0.44 5.69
N LEU A 101 8.21 -0.60 6.53
CA LEU A 101 8.33 -2.00 6.10
C LEU A 101 7.26 -2.36 5.05
N LEU A 102 6.02 -1.94 5.28
CA LEU A 102 4.92 -2.18 4.35
C LEU A 102 5.13 -1.48 3.00
N LEU A 103 5.52 -0.19 3.02
CA LEU A 103 5.78 0.57 1.80
C LEU A 103 7.01 0.05 1.04
N GLN A 104 8.06 -0.38 1.76
CA GLN A 104 9.24 -1.03 1.16
C GLN A 104 8.85 -2.28 0.38
N GLU A 105 8.03 -3.15 0.96
CA GLU A 105 7.57 -4.37 0.29
C GLU A 105 6.76 -4.06 -0.96
N ILE A 106 5.79 -3.13 -0.86
CA ILE A 106 4.96 -2.72 -2.00
C ILE A 106 5.83 -2.19 -3.14
N LEU A 107 6.80 -1.31 -2.85
CA LEU A 107 7.68 -0.75 -3.88
C LEU A 107 8.67 -1.79 -4.41
N SER A 108 9.12 -2.73 -3.59
CA SER A 108 9.95 -3.87 -4.02
C SER A 108 9.21 -4.70 -5.07
N TYR A 109 7.97 -5.08 -4.78
CA TYR A 109 7.11 -5.79 -5.71
C TYR A 109 6.82 -4.97 -6.97
N ALA A 110 6.49 -3.68 -6.81
CA ALA A 110 6.15 -2.78 -7.92
C ALA A 110 7.26 -2.66 -8.98
N ARG A 111 8.54 -2.76 -8.60
CA ARG A 111 9.68 -2.72 -9.53
C ARG A 111 9.64 -3.81 -10.60
N GLY A 112 8.92 -4.90 -10.37
CA GLY A 112 8.74 -5.97 -11.36
C GLY A 112 7.78 -5.61 -12.49
N PHE A 113 6.95 -4.58 -12.32
CA PHE A 113 5.77 -4.33 -13.17
C PHE A 113 5.66 -2.88 -13.65
N PHE A 114 6.15 -1.92 -12.86
CA PHE A 114 5.92 -0.50 -13.08
C PHE A 114 7.24 0.28 -13.18
N LYS A 115 7.19 1.41 -13.87
CA LYS A 115 8.28 2.42 -13.93
C LYS A 115 8.04 3.56 -12.94
N VAL A 116 6.78 3.83 -12.63
CA VAL A 116 6.38 4.91 -11.71
C VAL A 116 5.31 4.38 -10.78
N VAL A 117 5.37 4.78 -9.52
CA VAL A 117 4.29 4.57 -8.55
C VAL A 117 3.74 5.91 -8.12
N VAL A 118 2.43 6.08 -8.22
CA VAL A 118 1.73 7.31 -7.80
C VAL A 118 0.83 7.04 -6.60
N LEU A 119 0.46 8.10 -5.89
CA LEU A 119 -0.55 8.05 -4.84
C LEU A 119 -1.23 9.41 -4.68
N ARG A 120 -2.32 9.39 -3.91
CA ARG A 120 -2.99 10.60 -3.43
C ARG A 120 -3.07 10.57 -1.92
N THR A 121 -2.66 11.68 -1.33
CA THR A 121 -2.88 12.03 0.07
C THR A 121 -3.19 13.52 0.18
N ASP A 122 -3.99 13.88 1.16
CA ASP A 122 -4.39 15.23 1.54
C ASP A 122 -4.07 15.55 3.02
N THR A 123 -3.43 14.61 3.74
CA THR A 123 -3.02 14.82 5.13
C THR A 123 -1.53 15.12 5.23
N TYR A 124 -1.19 16.12 6.06
CA TYR A 124 0.20 16.50 6.32
C TYR A 124 1.07 15.35 6.83
N PRO A 125 0.63 14.49 7.78
CA PRO A 125 1.45 13.37 8.25
C PRO A 125 1.77 12.34 7.16
N ALA A 126 0.85 12.10 6.22
CA ALA A 126 1.10 11.18 5.11
C ALA A 126 1.98 11.82 4.03
N ASP A 127 1.83 13.12 3.77
CA ASP A 127 2.73 13.90 2.91
C ASP A 127 4.19 13.77 3.38
N GLU A 128 4.45 14.08 4.66
CA GLU A 128 5.78 13.92 5.26
C GLU A 128 6.29 12.47 5.17
N PHE A 129 5.43 11.50 5.46
CA PHE A 129 5.79 10.08 5.38
C PHE A 129 6.26 9.68 3.97
N TYR A 130 5.49 9.98 2.93
CA TYR A 130 5.86 9.60 1.57
C TYR A 130 7.07 10.38 1.06
N VAL A 131 7.18 11.68 1.37
CA VAL A 131 8.36 12.49 1.01
C VAL A 131 9.62 11.95 1.70
N SER A 132 9.55 11.58 2.98
CA SER A 132 10.67 10.98 3.71
C SER A 132 11.16 9.65 3.10
N PHE A 133 10.28 8.97 2.36
CA PHE A 133 10.59 7.73 1.65
C PHE A 133 11.19 7.98 0.25
N GLY A 134 11.18 9.23 -0.23
CA GLY A 134 11.70 9.64 -1.53
C GLY A 134 10.64 9.90 -2.60
N PHE A 135 9.34 9.90 -2.25
CA PHE A 135 8.31 10.38 -3.17
C PHE A 135 8.47 11.87 -3.41
N LYS A 136 8.21 12.31 -4.64
CA LYS A 136 8.18 13.71 -5.04
C LYS A 136 6.74 14.17 -5.22
N LYS A 137 6.44 15.40 -4.82
CA LYS A 137 5.14 16.04 -5.08
C LYS A 137 4.97 16.30 -6.57
N THR A 138 3.74 16.23 -7.05
CA THR A 138 3.43 16.42 -8.47
C THR A 138 1.99 16.88 -8.69
N ASN A 139 1.80 17.61 -9.78
CA ASN A 139 0.50 17.91 -10.39
C ASN A 139 0.38 17.35 -11.81
N THR A 140 1.37 16.57 -12.28
CA THR A 140 1.44 16.06 -13.67
C THR A 140 0.67 14.76 -13.85
N PHE A 141 0.61 13.91 -12.82
CA PHE A 141 -0.15 12.67 -12.85
C PHE A 141 -1.59 12.93 -12.40
N PRO A 142 -2.60 12.60 -13.22
CA PRO A 142 -4.00 12.80 -12.87
C PRO A 142 -4.36 12.18 -11.51
N GLN A 143 -5.20 12.87 -10.75
CA GLN A 143 -5.70 12.41 -9.45
C GLN A 143 -4.62 12.01 -8.44
N SER A 144 -3.38 12.48 -8.59
CA SER A 144 -2.24 12.09 -7.77
C SER A 144 -1.55 13.32 -7.20
N THR A 145 -1.04 13.20 -5.96
CA THR A 145 -0.29 14.28 -5.30
C THR A 145 1.20 13.97 -5.22
N HIS A 146 1.57 12.69 -5.34
CA HIS A 146 2.94 12.23 -5.22
C HIS A 146 3.25 11.15 -6.26
N TYR A 147 4.53 11.05 -6.64
CA TYR A 147 5.07 9.97 -7.46
C TYR A 147 6.43 9.51 -6.96
N PHE A 148 6.78 8.27 -7.29
CA PHE A 148 8.07 7.65 -7.04
C PHE A 148 8.54 6.99 -8.33
N LEU A 149 9.77 7.30 -8.76
CA LEU A 149 10.39 6.63 -9.91
C LEU A 149 10.98 5.31 -9.45
N LEU A 150 10.57 4.22 -10.10
CA LEU A 150 11.14 2.91 -9.87
C LEU A 150 12.35 2.75 -10.79
N ASP A 151 13.54 2.68 -10.20
CA ASP A 151 14.75 2.43 -10.98
C ASP A 151 14.65 1.08 -11.70
N SER A 152 14.92 1.07 -13.00
CA SER A 152 14.94 -0.15 -13.79
C SER A 152 16.14 -1.02 -13.38
N LYS A 153 15.85 -2.02 -12.54
CA LYS A 153 16.65 -3.21 -12.16
C LYS A 153 17.61 -3.04 -10.98
N THR A 154 17.22 -3.66 -9.87
CA THR A 154 18.06 -4.71 -9.26
C THR A 154 17.17 -5.94 -9.12
N LYS A 155 17.22 -6.86 -10.09
CA LYS A 155 16.86 -8.25 -9.80
C LYS A 155 17.75 -8.65 -8.63
N ARG A 156 17.19 -9.02 -7.47
CA ARG A 156 17.96 -9.81 -6.51
C ARG A 156 18.48 -11.01 -7.29
N LEU A 157 19.80 -11.07 -7.46
CA LEU A 157 20.47 -12.32 -7.74
C LEU A 157 20.10 -13.21 -6.54
N VAL A 158 19.22 -14.18 -6.77
CA VAL A 158 19.17 -15.36 -5.92
C VAL A 158 20.46 -16.09 -6.23
N GLU A 159 21.43 -15.98 -5.33
CA GLU A 159 22.56 -16.90 -5.29
C GLU A 159 22.00 -18.30 -5.02
N ILE A 160 22.37 -19.23 -5.89
CA ILE A 160 22.18 -20.69 -5.74
C ILE A 160 23.29 -21.19 -4.83
#